data_AF-A0A256GID6-F1
#
_entry.id   AF-A0A256GID6-F1
#
_cell.length_a   1.000
_cell.length_b   1.000
_cell.length_c   1.000
_cell.angle_alpha   90.00
_cell.angle_beta   90.00
_cell.angle_gamma   90.00
#
_symmetry.space_group_name_H-M   'P 1'
#
loop_
_entity.id
_entity.type
_entity.pdbx_description
1 polymer ?
#
loop_
_entity_poly.entity_id
_entity_poly.type
_entity_poly.pdbx_seq_one_letter_code
_entity_poly.pdbx_strand_id
1 'polypeptide(L)'
;MSDKPKQEEQKTERFNMFMSPSEMKAIDDWAWENKIRSKSEAVRRLCQIGIAADEHFIPMANGYVDVFNAALEVAEQTDNEADAIKIFDSVSKIAEAFTRMRGAILSMKGNEEIEKSLIEIEEYRNACDTQNLSPTQAMLSLWKSNKRKSEK
;
A
#
# COMPACT_ATOMS: atom_id res chain seq x y z
N MET A 1 -53.78 -10.28 -11.58
CA MET A 1 -52.31 -10.10 -11.52
C MET A 1 -51.88 -10.71 -10.20
N SER A 2 -51.12 -11.81 -10.26
CA SER A 2 -50.79 -12.61 -9.08
C SER A 2 -49.51 -12.05 -8.43
N ASP A 3 -49.67 -11.39 -7.28
CA ASP A 3 -48.57 -11.04 -6.40
C ASP A 3 -47.93 -12.32 -5.86
N LYS A 4 -46.81 -12.73 -6.46
CA LYS A 4 -45.94 -13.72 -5.85
C LYS A 4 -45.21 -13.03 -4.69
N PRO A 5 -45.20 -13.61 -3.48
CA PRO A 5 -44.38 -13.08 -2.40
C PRO A 5 -42.91 -13.13 -2.83
N LYS A 6 -42.20 -11.99 -2.72
CA LYS A 6 -40.73 -11.94 -2.83
C LYS A 6 -40.18 -12.98 -1.86
N GLN A 7 -39.61 -14.07 -2.38
CA GLN A 7 -38.84 -14.99 -1.56
C GLN A 7 -37.75 -14.17 -0.88
N GLU A 8 -37.85 -14.03 0.44
CA GLU A 8 -36.73 -13.59 1.26
C GLU A 8 -35.61 -14.59 1.01
N GLU A 9 -34.63 -14.15 0.22
CA GLU A 9 -33.45 -14.91 -0.15
C GLU A 9 -32.86 -15.54 1.11
N GLN A 10 -32.61 -16.86 1.10
CA GLN A 10 -32.04 -17.54 2.25
C GLN A 10 -30.70 -16.87 2.59
N LYS A 11 -30.65 -16.18 3.73
CA LYS A 11 -29.59 -15.21 4.09
C LYS A 11 -28.19 -15.81 4.29
N THR A 12 -27.98 -17.09 4.02
CA THR A 12 -26.72 -17.80 4.20
C THR A 12 -26.57 -18.96 3.23
N GLU A 13 -25.72 -18.76 2.21
CA GLU A 13 -25.22 -19.83 1.35
C GLU A 13 -24.16 -20.66 2.10
N ARG A 14 -24.14 -21.98 1.86
CA ARG A 14 -23.11 -22.88 2.41
C ARG A 14 -22.01 -23.06 1.38
N PHE A 15 -20.80 -22.63 1.73
CA PHE A 15 -19.61 -22.79 0.90
C PHE A 15 -18.69 -23.85 1.50
N ASN A 16 -18.46 -24.94 0.76
CA ASN A 16 -17.47 -25.97 1.12
C ASN A 16 -16.20 -25.74 0.31
N MET A 17 -15.05 -25.64 0.97
CA MET A 17 -13.76 -25.47 0.32
C MET A 17 -12.71 -26.40 0.93
N PHE A 18 -11.74 -26.80 0.11
CA PHE A 18 -10.53 -27.48 0.57
C PHE A 18 -9.43 -26.45 0.81
N MET A 19 -8.74 -26.56 1.93
CA MET A 19 -7.59 -25.74 2.28
C MET A 19 -6.48 -26.64 2.82
N SER A 20 -5.23 -26.21 2.65
CA SER A 20 -4.09 -26.92 3.23
C SER A 20 -4.12 -26.87 4.76
N PRO A 21 -3.50 -27.82 5.46
CA PRO A 21 -3.40 -27.78 6.92
C PRO A 21 -2.73 -26.51 7.46
N SER A 22 -1.74 -25.98 6.73
CA SER A 22 -1.03 -24.75 7.09
C SER A 22 -1.94 -23.52 7.03
N GLU A 23 -2.77 -23.39 5.99
CA GLU A 23 -3.73 -22.29 5.85
C GLU A 23 -4.79 -22.36 6.95
N MET A 24 -5.31 -23.56 7.22
CA MET A 24 -6.28 -23.76 8.30
C MET A 24 -5.70 -23.35 9.66
N LYS A 25 -4.45 -23.72 9.94
CA LYS A 25 -3.76 -23.34 11.18
C LYS A 25 -3.57 -21.82 11.27
N ALA A 26 -3.20 -21.15 10.17
CA ALA A 26 -3.04 -19.71 10.15
C ALA A 26 -4.35 -18.96 10.47
N ILE A 27 -5.48 -19.45 9.94
CA ILE A 27 -6.81 -18.90 10.27
C ILE A 27 -7.14 -19.10 11.74
N ASP A 28 -6.83 -20.26 12.31
CA ASP A 28 -7.08 -20.56 13.73
C ASP A 28 -6.22 -19.70 14.66
N ASP A 29 -4.93 -19.57 14.36
CA ASP A 29 -4.00 -18.74 15.13
C ASP A 29 -4.47 -17.27 15.12
N TRP A 30 -4.81 -16.74 13.95
CA TRP A 30 -5.35 -15.39 13.82
C TRP A 30 -6.69 -15.23 14.56
N ALA A 31 -7.60 -16.21 14.47
CA ALA A 31 -8.87 -16.18 15.17
C ALA A 31 -8.67 -16.16 16.71
N TRP A 32 -7.71 -16.94 17.21
CA TRP A 32 -7.36 -16.99 18.62
C TRP A 32 -6.84 -15.63 19.12
N GLU A 33 -5.86 -15.06 18.41
CA GLU A 33 -5.29 -13.74 18.73
C GLU A 33 -6.36 -12.63 18.75
N ASN A 34 -7.32 -12.70 17.82
CA ASN A 34 -8.41 -11.74 17.68
C ASN A 34 -9.66 -12.10 18.51
N LYS A 35 -9.58 -13.13 19.35
CA LYS A 35 -10.66 -13.61 20.24
C LYS A 35 -11.97 -13.93 19.50
N ILE A 36 -11.86 -14.47 18.29
CA ILE A 36 -12.98 -14.87 17.45
C ILE A 36 -13.39 -16.30 17.79
N ARG A 37 -14.68 -16.49 18.07
CA ARG A 37 -15.19 -17.75 18.63
C ARG A 37 -15.42 -18.85 17.59
N SER A 38 -15.57 -18.51 16.31
CA SER A 38 -15.87 -19.48 15.27
C SER A 38 -15.02 -19.30 14.02
N LYS A 39 -14.63 -20.41 13.40
CA LYS A 39 -13.85 -20.41 12.15
C LYS A 39 -14.60 -19.69 11.02
N SER A 40 -15.91 -19.93 10.87
CA SER A 40 -16.71 -19.27 9.85
C SER A 40 -16.80 -17.76 10.04
N GLU A 41 -16.80 -17.27 11.29
CA GLU A 41 -16.70 -15.84 11.57
C GLU A 41 -15.31 -15.30 11.25
N ALA A 42 -14.26 -16.05 11.58
CA ALA A 42 -12.89 -15.65 11.25
C ALA A 42 -12.71 -15.48 9.74
N VAL A 43 -13.15 -16.47 8.95
CA VAL A 43 -13.11 -16.42 7.49
C VAL A 43 -13.89 -15.22 6.95
N ARG A 44 -15.11 -14.95 7.45
CA ARG A 44 -15.89 -13.78 7.00
C ARG A 44 -15.17 -12.46 7.26
N ARG A 45 -14.57 -12.30 8.44
CA ARG A 45 -13.81 -11.09 8.78
C ARG A 45 -12.56 -10.95 7.91
N LEU A 46 -11.84 -12.05 7.67
CA LEU A 46 -10.69 -12.04 6.75
C LEU A 46 -11.10 -11.66 5.33
N CYS A 47 -12.26 -12.14 4.83
CA CYS A 47 -12.78 -11.71 3.54
C CYS A 47 -13.11 -10.20 3.53
N GLN A 48 -13.77 -9.68 4.58
CA GLN A 48 -14.07 -8.25 4.68
C GLN A 48 -12.80 -7.39 4.73
N ILE A 49 -11.78 -7.84 5.48
CA ILE A 49 -10.47 -7.20 5.53
C ILE A 49 -9.82 -7.23 4.15
N GLY A 50 -9.87 -8.36 3.44
CA GLY A 50 -9.32 -8.49 2.09
C GLY A 50 -9.99 -7.55 1.10
N ILE A 51 -11.32 -7.44 1.13
CA ILE A 51 -12.08 -6.52 0.26
C ILE A 51 -11.76 -5.06 0.61
N ALA A 52 -11.82 -4.69 1.90
CA ALA A 52 -11.52 -3.32 2.32
C ALA A 52 -10.07 -2.94 2.03
N ALA A 53 -9.14 -3.89 2.15
CA ALA A 53 -7.77 -3.71 1.71
C ALA A 53 -7.74 -3.46 0.20
N ASP A 54 -8.32 -4.31 -0.63
CA ASP A 54 -8.34 -4.11 -2.09
C ASP A 54 -8.94 -2.75 -2.51
N GLU A 55 -10.09 -2.37 -1.93
CA GLU A 55 -10.82 -1.14 -2.25
C GLU A 55 -10.07 0.15 -1.85
N HIS A 56 -9.39 0.14 -0.70
CA HIS A 56 -8.78 1.36 -0.16
C HIS A 56 -7.26 1.41 -0.35
N PHE A 57 -6.61 0.26 -0.49
CA PHE A 57 -5.16 0.17 -0.51
C PHE A 57 -4.58 0.66 -1.83
N ILE A 58 -5.14 0.24 -2.98
CA ILE A 58 -4.66 0.67 -4.30
C ILE A 58 -4.83 2.19 -4.48
N PRO A 59 -6.01 2.79 -4.19
CA PRO A 59 -6.16 4.25 -4.29
C PRO A 59 -5.25 5.01 -3.33
N MET A 60 -5.00 4.46 -2.13
CA MET A 60 -4.06 5.05 -1.18
C MET A 60 -2.61 5.00 -1.70
N ALA A 61 -2.20 3.89 -2.31
CA ALA A 61 -0.89 3.75 -2.94
C ALA A 61 -0.71 4.72 -4.12
N ASN A 62 -1.74 4.85 -4.97
CA ASN A 62 -1.73 5.81 -6.08
C ASN A 62 -1.69 7.26 -5.58
N GLY A 63 -2.48 7.60 -4.55
CA GLY A 63 -2.45 8.92 -3.93
C GLY A 63 -1.09 9.26 -3.32
N TYR A 64 -0.33 8.26 -2.87
CA TYR A 64 1.05 8.47 -2.42
C TYR A 64 1.99 8.84 -3.59
N VAL A 65 1.87 8.15 -4.73
CA VAL A 65 2.62 8.50 -5.96
C VAL A 65 2.27 9.91 -6.42
N ASP A 66 0.99 10.31 -6.36
CA ASP A 66 0.56 11.66 -6.72
C ASP A 66 1.17 12.74 -5.81
N VAL A 67 1.18 12.51 -4.49
CA VAL A 67 1.81 13.43 -3.53
C VAL A 67 3.31 13.54 -3.78
N PHE A 68 3.95 12.42 -4.11
CA PHE A 68 5.38 12.41 -4.43
C PHE A 68 5.69 13.20 -5.71
N ASN A 69 4.92 12.98 -6.78
CA ASN A 69 5.08 13.71 -8.04
C ASN A 69 4.81 15.21 -7.85
N ALA A 70 3.75 15.58 -7.16
CA ALA A 70 3.45 16.98 -6.85
C ALA A 70 4.56 17.65 -6.04
N ALA A 71 5.17 16.92 -5.09
CA ALA A 71 6.28 17.45 -4.31
C ALA A 71 7.55 17.67 -5.15
N LEU A 72 7.81 16.80 -6.13
CA LEU A 72 8.89 17.01 -7.09
C LEU A 72 8.64 18.27 -7.91
N GLU A 73 7.43 18.46 -8.44
CA GLU A 73 7.06 19.66 -9.22
C GLU A 73 7.23 20.95 -8.39
N VAL A 74 6.75 20.96 -7.14
CA VAL A 74 6.90 22.13 -6.24
C VAL A 74 8.38 22.39 -5.91
N ALA A 75 9.17 21.34 -5.70
CA ALA A 75 10.60 21.48 -5.46
C ALA A 75 11.34 22.03 -6.69
N GLU A 76 10.96 21.62 -7.91
CA GLU A 76 11.51 22.16 -9.17
C GLU A 76 11.24 23.65 -9.35
N GLN A 77 10.05 24.11 -8.96
CA GLN A 77 9.68 25.53 -9.03
C GLN A 77 10.31 26.39 -7.92
N THR A 78 10.92 25.76 -6.92
CA THR A 78 11.53 26.45 -5.79
C THR A 78 12.98 26.81 -6.09
N ASP A 79 13.32 28.10 -5.97
CA ASP A 79 14.71 28.57 -6.09
C ASP A 79 15.51 28.46 -4.79
N ASN A 80 14.82 28.25 -3.67
CA ASN A 80 15.43 28.12 -2.35
C ASN A 80 15.68 26.64 -1.99
N GLU A 81 16.95 26.24 -1.97
CA GLU A 81 17.37 24.89 -1.57
C GLU A 81 16.83 24.49 -0.18
N ALA A 82 16.74 25.42 0.77
CA ALA A 82 16.25 25.14 2.10
C ALA A 82 14.76 24.77 2.12
N ASP A 83 13.96 25.30 1.20
CA ASP A 83 12.53 24.99 1.11
C ASP A 83 12.29 23.67 0.36
N ALA A 84 13.09 23.39 -0.68
CA ALA A 84 13.11 22.06 -1.32
C ALA A 84 13.43 20.95 -0.31
N ILE A 85 14.40 21.18 0.59
CA ILE A 85 14.75 20.23 1.66
C ILE A 85 13.56 19.96 2.60
N LYS A 86 12.80 21.00 2.99
CA LYS A 86 11.63 20.83 3.86
C LYS A 86 10.50 20.06 3.19
N ILE A 87 10.28 20.29 1.89
CA ILE A 87 9.31 19.56 1.08
C ILE A 87 9.70 18.08 1.05
N PHE A 88 10.96 17.79 0.72
CA PHE A 88 11.48 16.43 0.67
C PHE A 88 11.49 15.73 2.03
N ASP A 89 11.79 16.42 3.12
CA ASP A 89 11.67 15.88 4.49
C ASP A 89 10.22 15.53 4.88
N SER A 90 9.25 16.30 4.39
CA SER A 90 7.83 16.02 4.65
C SER A 90 7.37 14.78 3.88
N VAL A 91 7.81 14.62 2.63
CA VAL A 91 7.47 13.47 1.80
C VAL A 91 8.16 12.21 2.28
N SER A 92 9.43 12.29 2.71
CA SER A 92 10.15 11.11 3.23
C SER A 92 9.50 10.53 4.49
N LYS A 93 8.95 11.36 5.37
CA LYS A 93 8.19 10.89 6.55
C LYS A 93 6.93 10.10 6.16
N ILE A 94 6.25 10.52 5.09
CA ILE A 94 5.09 9.81 4.55
C ILE A 94 5.56 8.49 3.91
N ALA A 95 6.69 8.51 3.19
CA ALA A 95 7.32 7.32 2.59
C ALA A 95 7.68 6.25 3.64
N GLU A 96 8.22 6.67 4.78
CA GLU A 96 8.57 5.79 5.89
C GLU A 96 7.35 5.15 6.55
N ALA A 97 6.25 5.90 6.67
CA ALA A 97 4.98 5.35 7.14
C ALA A 97 4.44 4.29 6.16
N PHE A 98 4.53 4.56 4.86
CA PHE A 98 4.13 3.62 3.82
C PHE A 98 5.02 2.37 3.79
N THR A 99 6.33 2.53 3.98
CA THR A 99 7.30 1.42 4.05
C THR A 99 7.06 0.52 5.27
N ARG A 100 6.58 1.06 6.40
CA ARG A 100 6.16 0.23 7.55
C ARG A 100 4.91 -0.59 7.24
N MET A 101 4.02 -0.03 6.42
CA MET A 101 2.84 -0.74 5.91
C MET A 101 3.22 -1.83 4.89
N ARG A 102 4.32 -1.63 4.13
CA ARG A 102 4.83 -2.52 3.06
C ARG A 102 4.88 -3.99 3.46
N GLY A 103 5.32 -4.29 4.69
CA GLY A 103 5.43 -5.68 5.17
C GLY A 103 4.08 -6.41 5.26
N ALA A 104 3.01 -5.67 5.54
CA ALA A 104 1.65 -6.19 5.55
C ALA A 104 1.02 -6.26 4.15
N ILE A 105 1.54 -5.48 3.19
CA ILE A 105 1.05 -5.41 1.81
C ILE A 105 1.66 -6.50 0.94
N LEU A 106 2.98 -6.71 1.05
CA LEU A 106 3.69 -7.75 0.30
C LEU A 106 3.24 -9.17 0.65
N SER A 107 2.60 -9.37 1.82
CA SER A 107 2.00 -10.65 2.18
C SER A 107 0.63 -10.88 1.50
N MET A 108 0.00 -9.84 0.96
CA MET A 108 -1.21 -9.92 0.16
C MET A 108 -0.82 -10.23 -1.29
N LYS A 109 -0.51 -11.50 -1.59
CA LYS A 109 -0.17 -11.95 -2.95
C LYS A 109 -1.34 -11.70 -3.92
N GLY A 110 -1.01 -11.29 -5.15
CA GLY A 110 -1.93 -11.40 -6.29
C GLY A 110 -2.20 -10.13 -7.10
N ASN A 111 -1.56 -9.00 -6.78
CA ASN A 111 -1.76 -7.77 -7.53
C ASN A 111 -0.46 -7.33 -8.21
N GLU A 112 -0.32 -7.66 -9.51
CA GLU A 112 0.85 -7.33 -10.33
C GLU A 112 1.12 -5.82 -10.41
N GLU A 113 0.09 -4.99 -10.26
CA GLU A 113 0.20 -3.53 -10.32
C GLU A 113 0.84 -2.98 -9.03
N ILE A 114 0.42 -3.51 -7.87
CA ILE A 114 1.06 -3.23 -6.59
C ILE A 114 2.52 -3.70 -6.60
N GLU A 115 2.80 -4.88 -7.15
CA GLU A 115 4.15 -5.43 -7.23
C GLU A 115 5.08 -4.54 -8.07
N LYS A 116 4.60 -4.02 -9.20
CA LYS A 116 5.34 -3.05 -10.04
C LYS A 116 5.62 -1.74 -9.31
N SER A 117 4.61 -1.10 -8.71
CA SER A 117 4.81 0.14 -7.96
C SER A 117 5.74 -0.05 -6.76
N LEU A 118 5.74 -1.23 -6.13
CA LEU A 118 6.65 -1.56 -5.04
C LEU A 118 8.09 -1.79 -5.51
N ILE A 119 8.30 -2.35 -6.71
CA ILE A 119 9.63 -2.50 -7.32
C ILE A 119 10.23 -1.12 -7.60
N GLU A 120 9.46 -0.18 -8.16
CA GLU A 120 9.93 1.20 -8.42
C GLU A 120 10.35 1.91 -7.12
N ILE A 121 9.57 1.73 -6.04
CA ILE A 121 9.91 2.26 -4.71
C ILE A 121 11.18 1.57 -4.14
N GLU A 122 11.38 0.28 -4.41
CA GLU A 122 12.55 -0.48 -3.96
C GLU A 122 13.83 -0.12 -4.71
N GLU A 123 13.75 0.10 -6.02
CA GLU A 123 14.85 0.65 -6.81
C GLU A 123 15.27 2.03 -6.29
N TYR A 124 14.29 2.88 -5.98
CA TYR A 124 14.54 4.18 -5.37
C TYR A 124 15.23 4.06 -4.00
N ARG A 125 14.78 3.14 -3.13
CA ARG A 125 15.41 2.90 -1.83
C ARG A 125 16.82 2.36 -1.95
N ASN A 126 17.04 1.37 -2.82
CA ASN A 126 18.35 0.78 -3.05
C ASN A 126 19.34 1.79 -3.62
N ALA A 127 18.87 2.73 -4.45
CA ALA A 127 19.67 3.86 -4.91
C ALA A 127 20.08 4.82 -3.76
N CYS A 128 19.22 4.98 -2.74
CA CYS A 128 19.57 5.73 -1.52
C CYS A 128 20.60 4.97 -0.66
N ASP A 129 20.39 3.67 -0.45
CA ASP A 129 21.23 2.80 0.39
C ASP A 129 22.64 2.63 -0.20
N THR A 130 22.76 2.46 -1.52
CA THR A 130 24.06 2.33 -2.21
C THR A 130 24.90 3.61 -2.18
N GLN A 131 24.26 4.77 -2.03
CA GLN A 131 24.94 6.06 -1.92
C GLN A 131 25.17 6.49 -0.46
N ASN A 132 24.72 5.69 0.52
CA ASN A 132 24.71 6.03 1.95
C ASN A 132 24.08 7.42 2.22
N LEU A 133 23.07 7.76 1.42
CA LEU A 133 22.33 9.02 1.51
C LEU A 133 21.00 8.77 2.20
N SER A 134 20.59 9.69 3.07
CA SER A 134 19.19 9.73 3.51
C SER A 134 18.27 9.93 2.31
N PRO A 135 17.00 9.46 2.36
CA PRO A 135 16.05 9.63 1.27
C PRO A 135 15.92 11.09 0.79
N THR A 136 15.98 12.04 1.72
CA THR A 136 15.97 13.49 1.45
C THR A 136 17.22 13.92 0.67
N GLN A 137 18.40 13.41 1.01
CA GLN A 137 19.65 13.72 0.32
C GLN A 137 19.69 13.11 -1.09
N ALA A 138 19.11 11.92 -1.29
CA ALA A 138 18.97 11.30 -2.59
C ALA A 138 17.99 12.06 -3.51
N MET A 139 16.85 12.52 -2.97
CA MET A 139 15.94 13.39 -3.72
C MET A 139 16.62 14.71 -4.12
N LEU A 140 17.35 15.32 -3.19
CA LEU A 140 18.05 16.57 -3.43
C LEU A 140 19.16 16.42 -4.49
N SER A 141 19.87 15.29 -4.52
CA SER A 141 20.91 15.03 -5.52
C SER A 141 20.32 14.84 -6.93
N LEU A 142 19.19 14.13 -7.04
CA LEU A 142 18.43 13.97 -8.29
C LEU A 142 17.90 15.31 -8.78
N TRP A 143 17.26 16.09 -7.92
CA TRP A 143 16.76 17.43 -8.23
C TRP A 143 17.88 18.35 -8.73
N LYS A 144 19.04 18.41 -8.04
CA LYS A 144 20.21 19.18 -8.47
C LYS A 144 20.79 18.72 -9.81
N SER A 145 20.60 17.46 -10.18
CA SER A 145 21.04 16.90 -11.45
C SER A 145 20.10 17.30 -12.59
N ASN A 146 18.79 17.26 -12.35
CA ASN A 146 17.76 17.65 -13.33
C ASN A 146 17.73 19.17 -13.56
N LYS A 147 17.79 20.01 -12.51
CA LYS A 147 17.84 21.47 -12.65
C LYS A 147 19.05 21.93 -13.49
N ARG A 148 20.21 21.28 -13.34
CA ARG A 148 21.40 21.54 -14.16
C ARG A 148 21.27 21.12 -15.63
N LYS A 149 20.35 20.22 -15.96
CA LYS A 149 20.04 19.82 -17.34
C LYS A 149 19.03 20.76 -17.99
N SER A 150 18.08 21.32 -17.24
CA SER A 150 17.09 22.27 -17.76
C SER A 150 17.64 23.67 -18.01
N GLU A 151 18.74 24.04 -17.36
CA GLU A 151 19.43 25.33 -17.54
C GLU A 151 20.45 25.36 -18.69
N LYS A 152 20.65 24.23 -19.40
CA LYS A 152 21.52 24.10 -20.59
C LYS A 152 20.71 23.98 -21.86
#